data_AF-A0A3D1YG76-F1
#
_entry.id   AF-A0A3D1YG76-F1
#
_cell.length_a   1.000
_cell.length_b   1.000
_cell.length_c   1.000
_cell.angle_alpha   90.00
_cell.angle_beta   90.00
_cell.angle_gamma   90.00
#
_symmetry.space_group_name_H-M   'P 1'
#
loop_
_entity.id
_entity.type
_entity.pdbx_description
1 polymer ?
#
loop_
_entity_poly.entity_id
_entity_poly.type
_entity_poly.pdbx_seq_one_letter_code
_entity_poly.pdbx_strand_id
1 'polypeptide(L)' 'VDRMKREFGVEANVGSPRVAYRETLTKDIRQEGRFVRQSGGHGQYGHVWIEIQPLETGGGIIFEDKIRGGSVPRE' A
#
# COMPACT_ATOMS: atom_id res chain seq x y z
N VAL A 1 5.47 -10.18 -28.90
CA VAL A 1 5.93 -11.58 -29.06
C VAL A 1 6.31 -11.91 -30.50
N ASP A 2 5.51 -11.49 -31.48
CA ASP A 2 5.77 -11.78 -32.91
C ASP A 2 7.19 -11.42 -33.37
N ARG A 3 7.67 -10.23 -32.96
CA ARG A 3 9.03 -9.76 -33.23
C ARG A 3 10.14 -10.66 -32.66
N MET A 4 9.94 -11.21 -31.46
CA MET A 4 10.92 -12.09 -30.79
C MET A 4 11.05 -13.45 -31.51
N LYS A 5 9.95 -13.96 -32.06
CA LYS A 5 9.95 -15.23 -32.80
C LYS A 5 10.52 -15.08 -34.21
N ARG A 6 10.23 -13.98 -34.91
CA ARG A 6 10.63 -13.78 -36.32
C ARG A 6 12.05 -13.25 -36.50
N GLU A 7 12.46 -12.24 -35.73
CA GLU A 7 13.75 -11.57 -35.94
C GLU A 7 14.88 -12.19 -35.11
N PHE A 8 14.57 -12.86 -33.99
CA PHE A 8 15.58 -13.32 -33.03
C PHE A 8 15.60 -14.83 -32.78
N GLY A 9 14.70 -15.60 -33.42
CA GLY A 9 14.61 -17.06 -33.25
C GLY A 9 14.31 -17.51 -31.82
N VAL A 10 13.78 -16.62 -30.98
CA VAL A 10 13.55 -16.90 -29.56
C VAL A 10 12.20 -17.62 -29.39
N GLU A 11 12.24 -18.86 -28.92
CA GLU A 11 11.05 -19.57 -28.48
C GLU A 11 10.55 -18.98 -27.15
N ALA A 12 9.42 -18.26 -27.23
CA ALA A 12 8.76 -17.66 -26.08
C ALA A 12 7.42 -18.35 -25.79
N ASN A 13 7.21 -18.71 -24.53
CA ASN A 13 5.93 -19.20 -24.01
C ASN A 13 4.94 -18.03 -23.90
N VAL A 14 3.82 -18.11 -24.60
CA VAL A 14 2.77 -17.08 -24.57
C VAL A 14 1.64 -17.57 -23.68
N GLY A 15 1.53 -16.99 -22.49
CA GLY A 15 0.35 -17.14 -21.64
C GLY A 15 -0.71 -16.10 -21.94
N SER A 16 -1.89 -16.26 -21.34
CA SER A 16 -2.95 -15.24 -21.39
C SER A 16 -2.46 -13.90 -20.82
N PRO A 17 -2.88 -12.76 -21.39
CA PRO A 17 -2.54 -11.46 -20.84
C PRO A 17 -3.07 -11.35 -19.40
N ARG A 18 -2.23 -10.82 -18.50
CA ARG A 18 -2.64 -10.55 -17.12
C ARG A 18 -3.27 -9.17 -17.04
N VAL A 19 -4.39 -9.07 -16.33
CA VAL A 19 -5.05 -7.81 -16.03
C VAL A 19 -4.45 -7.22 -14.76
N ALA A 20 -4.11 -5.93 -14.78
CA ALA A 20 -3.61 -5.21 -13.62
C ALA A 20 -4.80 -4.74 -12.75
N TYR A 21 -5.38 -5.65 -11.99
CA TYR A 21 -6.43 -5.32 -11.03
C TYR A 21 -5.91 -4.37 -9.95
N ARG A 22 -6.79 -3.51 -9.46
CA ARG A 22 -6.55 -2.58 -8.36
C ARG A 22 -7.65 -2.74 -7.33
N GLU A 23 -7.32 -2.53 -6.07
CA GLU A 23 -8.25 -2.60 -4.95
C GLU A 23 -8.44 -1.20 -4.36
N THR A 24 -9.66 -0.92 -3.90
CA THR A 24 -10.01 0.33 -3.23
C THR A 24 -11.06 0.06 -2.16
N LEU A 25 -11.14 0.93 -1.16
CA LEU A 25 -12.19 0.89 -0.15
C LEU A 25 -13.51 1.43 -0.72
N THR A 26 -14.63 1.02 -0.14
CA THR A 26 -15.98 1.48 -0.51
C THR A 26 -16.65 2.33 0.56
N LYS A 27 -16.12 2.31 1.79
CA LYS A 27 -16.67 3.02 2.95
C LYS A 27 -15.54 3.61 3.78
N ASP A 28 -15.87 4.67 4.47
CA ASP A 28 -14.99 5.30 5.46
C ASP A 28 -14.77 4.36 6.64
N ILE A 29 -13.53 4.28 7.10
CA ILE A 29 -13.15 3.45 8.24
C ILE A 29 -12.16 4.18 9.13
N ARG A 30 -12.34 4.03 10.44
CA ARG A 30 -11.37 4.44 11.45
C ARG A 30 -10.79 3.21 12.12
N GLN A 31 -9.48 3.08 12.12
CA GLN A 31 -8.79 1.88 12.60
C GLN A 31 -7.67 2.24 13.57
N GLU A 32 -7.58 1.44 14.64
CA GLU A 32 -6.46 1.45 15.58
C GLU A 32 -5.34 0.53 15.09
N GLY A 33 -4.11 1.05 15.07
CA GLY A 33 -2.88 0.29 14.83
C GLY A 33 -1.98 0.36 16.05
N ARG A 34 -1.87 -0.75 16.79
CA ARG A 34 -0.99 -0.87 17.96
C ARG A 34 0.07 -1.95 17.71
N PHE A 35 1.33 -1.54 17.78
CA PHE A 35 2.49 -2.40 17.66
C PHE A 35 3.31 -2.33 18.95
N VAL A 36 3.40 -3.46 19.65
CA VAL A 36 4.20 -3.58 20.88
C VAL A 36 5.03 -4.85 20.76
N ARG A 37 6.35 -4.69 20.67
CA ARG A 37 7.28 -5.83 20.57
C ARG A 37 8.51 -5.59 21.43
N GLN A 38 8.83 -6.57 22.27
CA GLN A 38 10.05 -6.58 23.07
C GLN A 38 10.60 -8.01 23.10
N SER A 39 11.74 -8.25 22.45
CA SER A 39 12.38 -9.57 22.37
C SER A 39 13.79 -9.56 22.98
N GLY A 40 13.92 -9.00 24.19
CA GLY A 40 15.15 -9.04 24.99
C GLY A 40 16.06 -7.80 24.93
N GLY A 41 15.67 -6.73 24.22
CA GLY A 41 16.39 -5.45 24.15
C GLY A 41 15.46 -4.23 24.18
N HIS A 42 15.85 -3.12 23.55
CA HIS A 42 14.99 -1.94 23.39
C HIS A 42 13.65 -2.34 22.75
N GLY A 43 12.55 -2.02 23.43
CA GLY A 43 11.20 -2.31 22.94
C GLY A 43 10.83 -1.39 21.78
N GLN A 44 10.06 -1.91 20.83
CA GLN A 44 9.37 -1.14 19.81
C GLN A 44 7.94 -0.91 20.29
N TYR A 45 7.54 0.36 20.34
CA TYR A 45 6.18 0.77 20.66
C TYR A 45 5.68 1.76 19.60
N GLY A 46 4.52 1.47 19.04
CA GLY A 46 3.80 2.37 18.17
C GLY A 46 2.31 2.21 18.41
N HIS A 47 1.60 3.32 18.53
CA HIS A 47 0.14 3.31 18.63
C HIS A 47 -0.40 4.50 17.85
N VAL A 48 -1.18 4.22 16.82
CA VAL A 48 -1.76 5.23 15.92
C VAL A 48 -3.22 4.93 15.66
N TRP A 49 -3.96 6.00 15.40
CA TRP A 49 -5.32 5.95 14.88
C TRP A 49 -5.31 6.57 13.50
N ILE A 50 -5.87 5.85 12.52
CA ILE A 50 -5.95 6.31 11.14
C ILE A 50 -7.40 6.33 10.73
N GLU A 51 -7.80 7.42 10.08
CA GLU A 51 -9.08 7.55 9.38
C GLU A 51 -8.79 7.42 7.89
N ILE A 52 -9.40 6.42 7.25
CA ILE A 52 -9.19 6.12 5.84
C ILE A 52 -10.53 6.29 5.13
N GLN A 53 -10.53 7.11 4.09
CA GLN A 53 -11.71 7.41 3.29
C GLN A 53 -11.42 7.08 1.82
N PRO A 54 -12.37 6.50 1.08
CA PRO A 54 -12.22 6.29 -0.35
C PRO A 54 -12.28 7.63 -1.08
N LEU A 55 -11.36 7.82 -2.04
CA LEU A 55 -11.32 8.99 -2.90
C LEU A 55 -12.01 8.70 -4.24
N GLU A 56 -12.25 9.77 -5.01
CA GLU A 56 -12.72 9.66 -6.38
C GLU A 56 -11.77 8.79 -7.22
N THR A 57 -12.33 8.09 -8.21
CA THR A 57 -11.54 7.19 -9.06
C THR A 57 -10.45 7.97 -9.78
N GLY A 58 -9.19 7.59 -9.55
CA GLY A 58 -8.03 8.29 -10.10
C GLY A 58 -7.42 9.36 -9.18
N GLY A 59 -8.00 9.60 -7.99
CA GLY A 59 -7.48 10.54 -6.99
C GLY A 59 -6.19 10.08 -6.28
N GLY A 60 -5.73 8.85 -6.52
CA GLY A 60 -4.49 8.34 -5.96
C GLY A 60 -4.56 8.10 -4.45
N ILE A 61 -3.46 8.38 -3.75
CA ILE A 61 -3.35 8.27 -2.29
C ILE A 61 -3.01 9.66 -1.75
N ILE A 62 -3.84 10.16 -0.84
CA ILE A 62 -3.61 11.41 -0.12
C ILE A 62 -3.39 11.05 1.35
N PHE A 63 -2.34 11.61 1.95
CA PHE A 63 -2.05 11.46 3.38
C PHE A 63 -2.13 12.82 4.06
N GLU A 64 -2.98 12.93 5.08
CA GLU A 64 -3.15 14.14 5.88
C GLU A 64 -2.70 13.91 7.32
N ASP A 65 -1.78 14.75 7.82
CA ASP A 65 -1.39 14.77 9.23
C ASP A 65 -2.40 15.64 10.01
N LYS A 66 -3.21 14.98 10.85
CA LYS A 66 -4.15 15.63 11.79
C LYS A 66 -3.71 15.47 13.25
N ILE A 67 -2.42 15.24 13.50
CA ILE A 67 -1.87 15.01 14.85
C ILE A 67 -1.95 16.31 15.65
N ARG A 68 -2.60 16.25 16.81
CA ARG A 68 -2.68 17.36 17.78
C ARG A 68 -1.84 17.05 19.02
N GLY A 69 -1.22 18.07 19.60
CA GLY A 69 -0.55 17.96 20.91
C GLY A 69 0.72 17.10 20.93
N GLY A 70 1.31 16.79 19.77
CA GLY A 70 2.59 16.06 19.69
C GLY A 70 2.52 14.59 20.12
N SER A 71 1.32 13.97 20.10
CA SER A 71 1.14 12.56 20.47
C SER A 71 1.91 11.57 19.58
N VAL A 72 2.31 12.00 18.38
CA VAL A 72 3.22 11.27 17.49
C VAL A 72 4.39 12.21 17.18
N PRO A 73 5.65 11.80 17.44
CA PRO A 73 6.83 12.61 17.13
C PRO A 73 7.00 12.76 15.60
N ARG A 74 7.45 13.95 15.16
CA ARG A 74 7.69 14.30 13.74
C ARG A 74 9.17 14.28 13.34
N GLU A 75 10.01 13.63 14.14
CA GLU A 75 11.46 13.54 13.90
C GLU A 75 11.81 12.52 12.82
#